data_AF-N4WXB0-F1
#
_entry.id   AF-N4WXB0-F1
#
_cell.length_a   1.000
_cell.length_b   1.000
_cell.length_c   1.000
_cell.angle_alpha   90.00
_cell.angle_beta   90.00
_cell.angle_gamma   90.00
#
_symmetry.space_group_name_H-M   'P 1'
#
loop_
_entity.id
_entity.type
_entity.pdbx_description
1 polymer ?
#
loop_
_entity_poly.entity_id
_entity_poly.type
_entity_poly.pdbx_seq_one_letter_code
_entity_poly.pdbx_strand_id
1 'polypeptide(L)'
;MEKYEEKLQEQSKSVIDEFVLQIMFPYIDNAVKNFYKKSFKNKNYYGGEILELKKEDDSYHLTISIQTFTGPHNPPYGLETITFNTDFTTGDFTENSFKPFVEVVDYKHKDLKKLIVEQ
;
A
#
# COMPACT_ATOMS: atom_id res chain seq x y z
N MET A 1 -6.72 32.59 6.67
CA MET A 1 -5.51 32.02 7.29
C MET A 1 -5.71 30.54 7.55
N GLU A 2 -6.72 30.16 8.34
CA GLU A 2 -7.10 28.77 8.61
C GLU A 2 -7.22 27.87 7.35
N LYS A 3 -8.02 28.26 6.36
CA LYS A 3 -8.15 27.51 5.09
C LYS A 3 -6.84 27.35 4.29
N TYR A 4 -5.89 28.28 4.46
CA TYR A 4 -4.58 28.19 3.80
C TYR A 4 -3.64 27.24 4.56
N GLU A 5 -3.67 27.27 5.88
CA GLU A 5 -2.92 26.35 6.75
C GLU A 5 -3.42 24.91 6.60
N GLU A 6 -4.74 24.69 6.55
CA GLU A 6 -5.35 23.38 6.25
C GLU A 6 -4.87 22.83 4.90
N LYS A 7 -4.82 23.67 3.86
CA LYS A 7 -4.35 23.27 2.53
C LYS A 7 -2.87 22.88 2.55
N LEU A 8 -2.03 23.62 3.27
CA LEU A 8 -0.61 23.29 3.41
C LEU A 8 -0.40 21.98 4.19
N GLN A 9 -1.23 21.74 5.22
CA GLN A 9 -1.20 20.50 6.00
C GLN A 9 -1.67 19.29 5.18
N GLU A 10 -2.69 19.45 4.34
CA GLU A 10 -3.14 18.40 3.44
C GLU A 10 -2.08 18.08 2.37
N GLN A 11 -1.43 19.12 1.81
CA GLN A 11 -0.34 18.94 0.85
C GLN A 11 0.88 18.27 1.47
N SER A 12 1.25 18.61 2.70
CA SER A 12 2.38 17.95 3.38
C SER A 12 2.05 16.50 3.71
N LYS A 13 0.80 16.21 4.13
CA LYS A 13 0.30 14.85 4.32
C LYS A 13 0.39 14.04 3.02
N SER A 14 -0.03 14.60 1.88
CA SER A 14 0.02 13.86 0.61
C SER A 14 1.45 13.50 0.18
N VAL A 15 2.41 14.40 0.37
CA VAL A 15 3.83 14.14 0.03
C VAL A 15 4.44 13.07 0.95
N ILE A 16 4.10 13.09 2.24
CA ILE A 16 4.55 12.07 3.20
C ILE A 16 3.92 10.71 2.84
N ASP A 17 2.62 10.68 2.54
CA ASP A 17 1.91 9.45 2.18
C ASP A 17 2.51 8.84 0.89
N GLU A 18 2.81 9.66 -0.12
CA GLU A 18 3.50 9.21 -1.35
C GLU A 18 4.88 8.61 -1.06
N PHE A 19 5.67 9.28 -0.21
CA PHE A 19 7.01 8.80 0.17
C PHE A 19 6.95 7.47 0.92
N VAL A 20 6.02 7.33 1.87
CA VAL A 20 5.80 6.09 2.60
C VAL A 20 5.35 4.98 1.65
N LEU A 21 4.44 5.25 0.71
CA LEU A 21 4.02 4.27 -0.30
C LEU A 21 5.19 3.79 -1.16
N GLN A 22 6.12 4.68 -1.54
CA GLN A 22 7.34 4.30 -2.28
C GLN A 22 8.25 3.37 -1.47
N ILE A 23 8.47 3.67 -0.18
CA ILE A 23 9.27 2.81 0.71
C ILE A 23 8.58 1.45 0.90
N MET A 24 7.26 1.45 1.04
CA MET A 24 6.47 0.25 1.33
C MET A 24 6.23 -0.63 0.09
N PHE A 25 6.46 -0.11 -1.12
CA PHE A 25 6.11 -0.79 -2.36
C PHE A 25 6.67 -2.23 -2.49
N PRO A 26 7.93 -2.54 -2.12
CA PRO A 26 8.43 -3.92 -2.17
C PRO A 26 7.64 -4.89 -1.28
N TYR A 27 7.17 -4.43 -0.11
CA TYR A 27 6.39 -5.23 0.83
C TYR A 27 4.94 -5.40 0.36
N ILE A 28 4.35 -4.34 -0.19
CA ILE A 28 3.04 -4.37 -0.86
C ILE A 28 3.06 -5.37 -2.01
N ASP A 29 4.04 -5.25 -2.90
CA ASP A 29 4.17 -6.11 -4.08
C ASP A 29 4.35 -7.58 -3.67
N ASN A 30 5.16 -7.86 -2.65
CA ASN A 30 5.31 -9.21 -2.12
C ASN A 30 4.00 -9.74 -1.52
N ALA A 31 3.28 -8.94 -0.72
CA ALA A 31 2.00 -9.34 -0.13
C ALA A 31 0.96 -9.67 -1.21
N VAL A 32 0.83 -8.83 -2.25
CA VAL A 32 -0.09 -9.05 -3.37
C VAL A 32 0.33 -10.26 -4.22
N LYS A 33 1.62 -10.46 -4.47
CA LYS A 33 2.15 -11.67 -5.12
C LYS A 33 1.82 -12.93 -4.35
N ASN A 34 1.95 -12.91 -3.03
CA ASN A 34 1.65 -14.05 -2.17
C ASN A 34 0.15 -14.37 -2.15
N PHE A 35 -0.71 -13.36 -2.19
CA PHE A 35 -2.16 -13.56 -2.32
C PHE A 35 -2.53 -14.20 -3.67
N TYR A 36 -2.11 -13.59 -4.78
CA TYR A 36 -2.50 -14.07 -6.11
C TYR A 36 -1.73 -15.30 -6.58
N LYS A 37 -0.56 -15.61 -5.99
CA LYS A 37 0.31 -16.74 -6.34
C LYS A 37 0.52 -16.83 -7.87
N LYS A 38 0.11 -17.95 -8.47
CA LYS A 38 0.23 -18.20 -9.93
C LYS A 38 -0.62 -17.24 -10.76
N SER A 39 -1.69 -16.68 -10.20
CA SER A 39 -2.58 -15.71 -10.85
C SER A 39 -2.03 -14.28 -10.83
N PHE A 40 -0.85 -14.05 -10.24
CA PHE A 40 -0.21 -12.74 -10.24
C PHE A 40 0.29 -12.31 -11.62
N LYS A 41 0.45 -13.26 -12.55
CA LYS A 41 0.96 -12.97 -13.90
C LYS A 41 0.09 -11.89 -14.56
N ASN A 42 0.74 -10.79 -14.96
CA ASN A 42 0.11 -9.60 -15.57
C ASN A 42 -0.72 -8.71 -14.63
N LYS A 43 -0.51 -8.80 -13.30
CA LYS A 43 -1.03 -7.81 -12.35
C LYS A 43 -0.20 -6.52 -12.40
N ASN A 44 -0.88 -5.39 -12.47
CA ASN A 44 -0.32 -4.05 -12.33
C ASN A 44 -1.02 -3.32 -11.18
N TYR A 45 -0.43 -2.20 -10.76
CA TYR A 45 -0.90 -1.39 -9.63
C TYR A 45 -1.40 -0.03 -10.10
N TYR A 46 -2.39 0.52 -9.41
CA TYR A 46 -2.89 1.87 -9.61
C TYR A 46 -3.21 2.54 -8.28
N GLY A 47 -2.74 3.78 -8.11
CA GLY A 47 -2.93 4.55 -6.89
C GLY A 47 -2.27 3.91 -5.66
N GLY A 48 -2.79 4.26 -4.49
CA GLY A 48 -2.31 3.83 -3.19
C GLY A 48 -2.74 4.85 -2.16
N GLU A 49 -3.26 4.39 -1.03
CA GLU A 49 -3.72 5.28 0.05
C GLU A 49 -3.36 4.67 1.41
N ILE A 50 -2.82 5.49 2.30
CA ILE A 50 -2.66 5.14 3.71
C ILE A 50 -4.00 5.34 4.40
N LEU A 51 -4.65 4.24 4.78
CA LEU A 51 -5.91 4.27 5.52
C LEU A 51 -5.66 4.53 7.01
N GLU A 52 -4.54 4.03 7.53
CA GLU A 52 -4.20 4.16 8.94
C GLU A 52 -2.69 4.05 9.16
N LEU A 53 -2.15 4.91 10.04
CA LEU A 53 -0.80 4.79 10.58
C LEU A 53 -0.87 5.05 12.09
N LYS A 54 -0.61 4.01 12.89
CA LYS A 54 -0.61 4.07 14.34
C LYS A 54 0.69 3.52 14.90
N LYS A 55 1.20 4.14 15.95
CA LYS A 55 2.33 3.62 16.72
C LYS A 55 1.80 2.67 17.80
N GLU A 56 2.37 1.47 17.88
CA GLU A 56 2.12 0.48 18.92
C GLU A 56 3.45 0.05 19.54
N ASP A 57 3.68 0.49 20.78
CA ASP A 57 4.94 0.33 21.51
C ASP A 57 6.16 0.78 20.69
N ASP A 58 6.99 -0.16 20.24
CA ASP A 58 8.20 0.06 19.44
C ASP A 58 7.97 -0.15 17.93
N SER A 59 6.74 -0.40 17.51
CA SER A 59 6.36 -0.71 16.13
C SER A 59 5.27 0.22 15.59
N TYR A 60 4.97 0.09 14.30
CA TYR A 60 3.89 0.82 13.63
C TYR A 60 2.93 -0.13 12.93
N HIS A 61 1.64 0.02 13.23
CA HIS A 61 0.56 -0.53 12.44
C HIS A 61 0.23 0.42 11.28
N LEU A 62 0.45 -0.07 10.05
CA LEU A 62 0.23 0.66 8.82
C LEU A 62 -0.76 -0.09 7.94
N THR A 63 -1.93 0.49 7.69
CA THR A 63 -2.92 -0.05 6.73
C THR A 63 -2.89 0.74 5.44
N ILE A 64 -2.65 0.04 4.33
CA ILE A 64 -2.59 0.61 2.99
C ILE A 64 -3.68 -0.03 2.12
N SER A 65 -4.34 0.78 1.31
CA SER A 65 -5.15 0.29 0.19
C SER A 65 -4.45 0.53 -1.14
N ILE A 66 -4.53 -0.43 -2.07
CA ILE A 66 -3.97 -0.31 -3.41
C ILE A 66 -4.85 -1.05 -4.43
N GLN A 67 -5.00 -0.50 -5.63
CA GLN A 67 -5.76 -1.16 -6.68
C GLN A 67 -4.86 -2.04 -7.54
N THR A 68 -5.32 -3.25 -7.85
CA THR A 68 -4.68 -4.17 -8.79
C THR A 68 -5.52 -4.34 -10.04
N PHE A 69 -4.89 -4.56 -11.19
CA PHE A 69 -5.61 -4.78 -12.46
C PHE A 69 -4.84 -5.69 -13.42
N THR A 70 -5.52 -6.22 -14.45
CA THR A 70 -4.93 -7.13 -15.45
C THR A 70 -5.18 -6.67 -16.90
N GLY A 71 -4.19 -6.06 -17.54
CA GLY A 71 -4.24 -5.63 -18.95
C GLY A 71 -4.71 -4.18 -19.18
N PRO A 72 -4.71 -3.69 -20.44
CA PRO A 72 -4.90 -2.26 -20.75
C PRO A 72 -6.35 -1.81 -21.06
N HIS A 73 -7.30 -2.72 -21.28
CA HIS A 73 -8.61 -2.38 -21.85
C HIS A 73 -9.81 -2.64 -20.92
N ASN A 74 -9.75 -2.14 -19.68
CA ASN A 74 -10.76 -2.27 -18.61
C ASN A 74 -10.77 -3.63 -17.90
N PRO A 75 -9.71 -3.95 -17.14
CA PRO A 75 -9.61 -5.20 -16.39
C PRO A 75 -10.61 -5.28 -15.25
N PRO A 76 -10.90 -6.48 -14.72
CA PRO A 76 -11.37 -6.58 -13.34
C PRO A 76 -10.31 -5.94 -12.43
N TYR A 77 -10.75 -5.00 -11.59
CA TYR A 77 -9.90 -4.37 -10.58
C TYR A 77 -10.07 -5.11 -9.25
N GLY A 78 -8.97 -5.33 -8.55
CA GLY A 78 -8.97 -5.69 -7.14
C GLY A 78 -8.67 -4.47 -6.30
N LEU A 79 -9.35 -4.29 -5.17
CA LEU A 79 -8.90 -3.40 -4.11
C LEU A 79 -8.27 -4.28 -3.04
N GLU A 80 -6.97 -4.15 -2.86
CA GLU A 80 -6.23 -4.83 -1.81
C GLU A 80 -6.09 -3.88 -0.63
N THR A 81 -6.43 -4.35 0.57
CA THR A 81 -6.18 -3.66 1.82
C THR A 81 -5.24 -4.51 2.65
N ILE A 82 -4.07 -3.97 2.95
CA ILE A 82 -2.97 -4.69 3.59
C ILE A 82 -2.63 -3.96 4.87
N THR A 83 -2.61 -4.68 5.99
CA THR A 83 -2.12 -4.16 7.26
C THR A 83 -0.76 -4.76 7.55
N PHE A 84 0.20 -3.89 7.82
CA PHE A 84 1.55 -4.25 8.20
C PHE A 84 1.81 -3.91 9.65
N ASN A 85 2.55 -4.77 10.34
CA ASN A 85 3.31 -4.38 11.51
C ASN A 85 4.76 -4.10 11.07
N THR A 86 5.28 -2.90 11.37
CA THR A 86 6.58 -2.45 10.85
C THR A 86 7.46 -1.85 11.93
N ASP A 87 8.75 -2.14 11.84
CA ASP A 87 9.81 -1.44 12.56
C ASP A 87 11.01 -1.29 11.62
N PHE A 88 11.27 -0.04 11.22
CA PHE A 88 12.37 0.31 10.31
C PHE A 88 13.69 0.59 11.05
N THR A 89 13.70 0.47 12.38
CA THR A 89 14.89 0.67 13.22
C THR A 89 15.56 -0.65 13.59
N THR A 90 14.81 -1.76 13.52
CA THR A 90 15.32 -3.11 13.72
C THR A 90 15.20 -3.95 12.45
N GLY A 91 16.03 -4.99 12.34
CA GLY A 91 16.04 -5.84 11.16
C GLY A 91 17.33 -6.64 11.00
N ASP A 92 17.41 -7.35 9.88
CA ASP A 92 18.55 -8.19 9.53
C ASP A 92 19.52 -7.41 8.65
N PHE A 93 20.81 -7.47 8.99
CA PHE A 93 21.88 -7.07 8.07
C PHE A 93 22.30 -8.28 7.25
N THR A 94 22.24 -8.13 5.93
CA THR A 94 22.89 -9.03 4.98
C THR A 94 24.21 -8.42 4.52
N GLU A 95 25.04 -9.16 3.79
CA GLU A 95 26.33 -8.69 3.27
C GLU A 95 26.24 -7.35 2.52
N ASN A 96 25.08 -7.05 1.88
CA ASN A 96 24.93 -5.87 1.02
C ASN A 96 23.66 -5.03 1.32
N SER A 97 22.88 -5.34 2.35
CA SER A 97 21.65 -4.59 2.63
C SER A 97 21.16 -4.74 4.06
N PHE A 98 20.43 -3.71 4.53
CA PHE A 98 19.59 -3.80 5.71
C PHE A 98 18.17 -4.18 5.28
N LYS A 99 17.59 -5.17 5.97
CA LYS A 99 16.21 -5.61 5.78
C LYS A 99 15.42 -5.31 7.07
N PRO A 100 14.57 -4.29 7.09
CA PRO A 100 13.80 -3.94 8.28
C PRO A 100 12.76 -5.01 8.62
N PHE A 101 12.27 -4.98 9.85
CA PHE A 101 11.14 -5.79 10.27
C PHE A 101 9.85 -5.25 9.64
N VAL A 102 9.26 -6.04 8.75
CA VAL A 102 7.96 -5.76 8.13
C VAL A 102 7.19 -7.07 8.00
N GLU A 103 6.08 -7.16 8.71
CA GLU A 103 5.19 -8.32 8.73
C GLU A 103 3.80 -7.94 8.22
N VAL A 104 3.20 -8.79 7.38
CA VAL A 104 1.79 -8.65 6.99
C VAL A 104 0.95 -9.30 8.08
N VAL A 105 0.12 -8.51 8.75
CA VAL A 105 -0.75 -8.98 9.85
C VAL A 105 -2.20 -9.18 9.40
N ASP A 106 -2.64 -8.48 8.35
CA ASP A 106 -3.96 -8.67 7.72
C ASP A 106 -3.89 -8.40 6.21
N TYR A 107 -4.69 -9.13 5.45
CA TYR A 107 -4.84 -8.94 4.01
C TYR A 107 -6.29 -9.16 3.59
N LYS A 108 -6.91 -8.14 3.02
CA LYS A 108 -8.28 -8.17 2.51
C LYS A 108 -8.28 -7.85 1.02
N HIS A 109 -8.95 -8.71 0.26
CA HIS A 109 -9.20 -8.52 -1.15
C HIS A 109 -10.68 -8.19 -1.38
N LYS A 110 -10.95 -7.23 -2.26
CA LYS A 110 -12.30 -6.93 -2.75
C LYS A 110 -12.28 -6.77 -4.27
N ASP A 111 -13.07 -7.59 -4.96
CA ASP A 111 -13.36 -7.36 -6.38
C ASP A 111 -14.11 -6.03 -6.56
N LEU A 112 -13.56 -5.15 -7.37
CA LEU A 112 -14.22 -3.94 -7.82
C LEU A 112 -15.00 -4.28 -9.10
N LYS A 113 -16.32 -4.34 -8.99
CA LYS A 113 -17.21 -4.46 -10.16
C LYS A 113 -17.08 -3.21 -11.02
N LYS A 114 -17.07 -3.40 -12.34
CA LYS A 114 -17.19 -2.34 -13.34
C LYS A 114 -18.31 -1.39 -12.93
N LEU A 115 -17.99 -0.12 -12.69
CA LEU A 115 -18.98 0.94 -12.88
C LEU A 115 -19.28 0.90 -14.38
N ILE A 116 -20.41 0.30 -14.76
CA ILE A 116 -20.94 0.49 -16.10
C ILE A 116 -21.33 1.96 -16.14
N VAL A 117 -20.41 2.81 -16.60
CA VAL A 117 -20.80 4.12 -17.10
C VAL A 117 -21.48 3.81 -18.42
N GLU A 118 -22.81 3.71 -18.37
CA GLU A 118 -23.64 3.72 -19.57
C GLU A 118 -23.28 4.99 -20.35
N GLN A 119 -22.71 4.82 -21.54
CA GLN A 119 -22.56 5.87 -22.55
C GLN A 119 -23.72 5.79 -23.52
#